data_AF-A0AAU0KW46-F1
#
_entry.id   AF-A0AAU0KW46-F1
#
_cell.length_a   1.000
_cell.length_b   1.000
_cell.length_c   1.000
_cell.angle_alpha   90.00
_cell.angle_beta   90.00
_cell.angle_gamma   90.00
#
_symmetry.space_group_name_H-M   'P 1'
#
loop_
_entity.id
_entity.type
_entity.pdbx_description
1 polymer ?
#
loop_
_entity_poly.entity_id
_entity_poly.type
_entity_poly.pdbx_seq_one_letter_code
_entity_poly.pdbx_strand_id
1 'polypeptide(L)'
;MRKIPFFLPLLLCSCAILKSEMDDGQYNFVAGMAGGIDVCLNNDLMDYQIAGAGKSLVGKYLEVWSYDNAKYQQRYQQAVKTFNNKPVTKADCNQLSADIYRQNQALASVYQQRQQEQQERQIQSLNDAVRAPVQTNCTRYGNSVSCTSY
;
A
#
# COMPACT_ATOMS: atom_id res chain seq x y z
N MET A 1 50.41 -20.31 -8.50
CA MET A 1 50.14 -18.89 -8.21
C MET A 1 48.63 -18.68 -8.20
N ARG A 2 48.10 -18.03 -7.15
CA ARG A 2 46.69 -17.63 -6.98
C ARG A 2 46.30 -16.58 -8.03
N LYS A 3 45.06 -16.61 -8.53
CA LYS A 3 43.99 -15.65 -8.17
C LYS A 3 42.64 -16.03 -8.82
N ILE A 4 41.62 -16.06 -7.98
CA ILE A 4 40.19 -16.35 -8.20
C ILE A 4 39.49 -15.04 -8.62
N PRO A 5 38.33 -15.09 -9.31
CA PRO A 5 37.80 -14.07 -10.20
C PRO A 5 36.96 -13.02 -9.46
N PHE A 6 36.61 -11.93 -10.14
CA PHE A 6 35.62 -10.97 -9.63
C PHE A 6 34.61 -10.63 -10.72
N PHE A 7 33.64 -11.53 -10.90
CA PHE A 7 32.33 -11.16 -11.42
C PHE A 7 31.67 -10.30 -10.32
N LEU A 8 31.48 -9.01 -10.59
CA LEU A 8 30.52 -8.19 -9.87
C LEU A 8 29.13 -8.47 -10.49
N PRO A 9 28.22 -9.20 -9.83
CA PRO A 9 26.82 -8.96 -10.09
C PRO A 9 26.49 -7.65 -9.36
N LEU A 10 26.34 -6.57 -10.12
CA LEU A 10 25.53 -5.44 -9.70
C LEU A 10 24.11 -5.97 -9.52
N LEU A 11 23.84 -6.54 -8.34
CA LEU A 11 22.51 -6.84 -7.86
C LEU A 11 21.78 -5.50 -7.76
N LEU A 12 21.10 -5.16 -8.85
CA LEU A 12 19.95 -4.27 -8.85
C LEU A 12 18.88 -4.94 -7.97
N CYS A 13 19.07 -4.90 -6.66
CA CYS A 13 17.97 -5.05 -5.72
C CYS A 13 17.11 -3.80 -5.91
N SER A 14 16.24 -3.84 -6.92
CA SER A 14 14.99 -3.10 -6.88
C SER A 14 14.32 -3.54 -5.60
N CYS A 15 14.50 -2.78 -4.51
CA CYS A 15 13.78 -2.99 -3.27
C CYS A 15 12.29 -2.84 -3.63
N ALA A 16 11.64 -3.96 -3.94
CA ALA A 16 10.20 -4.00 -4.10
C ALA A 16 9.62 -3.48 -2.80
N ILE A 17 9.10 -2.26 -2.83
CA ILE A 17 8.53 -1.60 -1.67
C ILE A 17 7.36 -2.47 -1.23
N LEU A 18 7.50 -3.18 -0.10
CA LEU A 18 6.40 -3.98 0.44
C LEU A 18 5.26 -3.02 0.82
N LYS A 19 4.15 -3.10 0.08
CA LYS A 19 2.90 -2.43 0.46
C LYS A 19 2.44 -3.02 1.79
N SER A 20 1.97 -2.17 2.68
CA SER A 20 1.33 -2.63 3.92
C SER A 20 0.13 -3.53 3.59
N GLU A 21 -0.08 -4.59 4.36
CA GLU A 21 -1.28 -5.42 4.22
C GLU A 21 -2.54 -4.64 4.60
N MET A 22 -3.60 -4.87 3.84
CA MET A 22 -4.91 -4.29 4.11
C MET A 22 -5.56 -4.98 5.33
N ASP A 23 -5.94 -4.19 6.34
CA ASP A 23 -6.71 -4.69 7.48
C ASP A 23 -8.20 -4.90 7.12
N ASP A 24 -8.93 -5.63 7.97
CA ASP A 24 -10.36 -5.92 7.75
C ASP A 24 -11.26 -4.68 7.68
N GLY A 25 -10.92 -3.61 8.41
CA GLY A 25 -11.64 -2.34 8.35
C GLY A 25 -11.50 -1.69 6.97
N GLN A 26 -10.29 -1.68 6.42
CA GLN A 26 -10.02 -1.17 5.07
C GLN A 26 -10.72 -2.00 3.99
N TYR A 27 -10.73 -3.33 4.12
CA TYR A 27 -11.50 -4.19 3.20
C TYR A 27 -12.98 -3.82 3.20
N ASN A 28 -13.59 -3.71 4.38
CA ASN A 28 -15.02 -3.40 4.51
C ASN A 28 -15.33 -2.00 3.97
N PHE A 29 -14.47 -1.03 4.23
CA PHE A 29 -14.61 0.33 3.72
C PHE A 29 -14.56 0.38 2.19
N VAL A 30 -13.50 -0.16 1.58
CA VAL A 30 -13.30 -0.07 0.13
C VAL A 30 -14.31 -0.91 -0.63
N ALA A 31 -14.63 -2.10 -0.13
CA ALA A 31 -15.62 -2.98 -0.74
C ALA A 31 -17.05 -2.45 -0.54
N GLY A 32 -17.34 -1.87 0.62
CA GLY A 32 -18.59 -1.20 0.92
C GLY A 32 -18.86 -0.02 0.00
N MET A 33 -17.86 0.85 -0.18
CA MET A 33 -17.94 1.96 -1.13
C MET A 33 -18.17 1.47 -2.55
N ALA A 34 -17.40 0.47 -3.00
CA ALA A 34 -17.53 -0.10 -4.34
C ALA A 34 -18.93 -0.68 -4.60
N GLY A 35 -19.47 -1.45 -3.64
CA GLY A 35 -20.81 -2.05 -3.73
C GLY A 35 -21.92 -1.02 -3.65
N GLY A 36 -21.77 0.00 -2.79
CA GLY A 36 -22.73 1.09 -2.67
C GLY A 36 -22.82 1.92 -3.95
N ILE A 37 -21.68 2.20 -4.59
CA ILE A 37 -21.64 2.90 -5.90
C ILE A 37 -22.44 2.11 -6.94
N ASP A 38 -22.20 0.80 -7.06
CA ASP A 38 -22.88 -0.01 -8.08
C ASP A 38 -24.38 -0.10 -7.84
N VAL A 39 -24.82 -0.27 -6.58
CA VAL A 39 -26.26 -0.30 -6.28
C VAL A 39 -26.89 1.07 -6.53
N CYS A 40 -26.27 2.15 -6.11
CA CYS A 40 -26.78 3.50 -6.36
C CYS A 40 -26.86 3.83 -7.86
N LEU A 41 -25.85 3.43 -8.64
CA LEU A 41 -25.83 3.64 -10.09
C LEU A 41 -26.88 2.78 -10.79
N ASN A 42 -27.00 1.50 -10.44
CA ASN A 42 -27.95 0.56 -11.04
C ASN A 42 -29.42 0.91 -10.75
N ASN A 43 -29.69 1.73 -9.73
CA ASN A 43 -31.03 2.23 -9.41
C ASN A 43 -31.27 3.66 -9.93
N ASP A 44 -30.38 4.21 -10.76
CA ASP A 44 -30.45 5.58 -11.27
C ASP A 44 -30.50 6.65 -10.17
N LEU A 45 -29.90 6.36 -9.01
CA LEU A 45 -29.84 7.24 -7.84
C LEU A 45 -28.51 7.98 -7.70
N MET A 46 -27.55 7.71 -8.59
CA MET A 46 -26.24 8.36 -8.63
C MET A 46 -25.83 8.62 -10.08
N ASP A 47 -25.20 9.78 -10.32
CA ASP A 47 -24.68 10.15 -11.63
C ASP A 47 -23.43 9.34 -12.02
N TYR A 48 -23.29 9.03 -13.31
CA TYR A 48 -22.17 8.26 -13.86
C TYR A 48 -20.80 8.90 -13.60
N GLN A 49 -20.70 10.23 -13.58
CA GLN A 49 -19.45 10.93 -13.34
C GLN A 49 -19.01 10.76 -11.88
N ILE A 50 -19.96 10.84 -10.94
CA ILE A 50 -19.71 10.61 -9.51
C ILE A 50 -19.34 9.15 -9.27
N ALA A 51 -20.08 8.21 -9.86
CA ALA A 51 -19.78 6.80 -9.77
C ALA A 51 -18.38 6.49 -10.32
N GLY A 52 -18.01 7.06 -11.48
CA GLY A 52 -16.68 6.94 -12.07
C GLY A 52 -15.57 7.49 -11.16
N ALA A 53 -15.79 8.67 -10.57
CA ALA A 53 -14.86 9.25 -9.59
C ALA A 53 -14.69 8.36 -8.35
N GLY A 54 -15.78 7.74 -7.87
CA GLY A 54 -15.77 6.79 -6.76
C GLY A 54 -15.05 5.48 -7.11
N LYS A 55 -15.25 4.94 -8.31
CA LYS A 55 -14.52 3.73 -8.77
C LYS A 55 -13.03 3.99 -8.93
N SER A 56 -12.65 5.16 -9.45
CA SER A 56 -11.24 5.57 -9.51
C SER A 56 -10.63 5.67 -8.11
N LEU A 57 -11.36 6.23 -7.15
CA LEU A 57 -10.97 6.29 -5.74
C LEU A 57 -10.77 4.89 -5.13
N VAL A 58 -11.70 3.96 -5.37
CA VAL A 58 -11.53 2.55 -4.92
C VAL A 58 -10.28 1.92 -5.52
N GLY A 59 -10.03 2.10 -6.82
CA GLY A 59 -8.84 1.59 -7.49
C GLY A 59 -7.55 2.12 -6.86
N LYS A 60 -7.51 3.43 -6.60
CA LYS A 60 -6.41 4.10 -5.89
C LYS A 60 -6.14 3.50 -4.50
N TYR A 61 -7.19 3.25 -3.71
CA TYR A 61 -7.02 2.56 -2.43
C TYR A 61 -6.43 1.16 -2.63
N LEU A 62 -6.95 0.35 -3.55
CA LEU A 62 -6.44 -0.99 -3.83
C LEU A 62 -4.97 -0.96 -4.30
N GLU A 63 -4.55 0.07 -5.04
CA GLU A 63 -3.16 0.24 -5.45
C GLU A 63 -2.22 0.54 -4.29
N VAL A 64 -2.70 1.19 -3.22
CA VAL A 64 -1.88 1.59 -2.07
C VAL A 64 -1.58 0.42 -1.12
N TRP A 65 -2.43 -0.60 -1.10
CA TRP A 65 -2.33 -1.71 -0.16
C TRP A 65 -1.92 -3.02 -0.84
N SER A 66 -1.28 -3.92 -0.09
CA SER A 66 -1.24 -5.33 -0.44
C SER A 66 -2.56 -5.95 -0.01
N TYR A 67 -3.29 -6.59 -0.92
CA TYR A 67 -4.59 -7.18 -0.63
C TYR A 67 -4.82 -8.50 -1.37
N ASP A 68 -5.60 -9.38 -0.76
CA ASP A 68 -6.14 -10.61 -1.33
C ASP A 68 -7.40 -10.25 -2.14
N ASN A 69 -7.34 -10.53 -3.44
CA ASN A 69 -8.44 -10.23 -4.34
C ASN A 69 -9.70 -11.08 -4.04
N ALA A 70 -9.56 -12.35 -3.67
CA ALA A 70 -10.72 -13.18 -3.35
C ALA A 70 -11.44 -12.67 -2.10
N LYS A 71 -10.67 -12.26 -1.08
CA LYS A 71 -11.22 -11.63 0.13
C LYS A 71 -11.93 -10.30 -0.20
N TYR A 72 -11.31 -9.46 -1.03
CA TYR A 72 -11.95 -8.22 -1.50
C TYR A 72 -13.28 -8.51 -2.23
N GLN A 73 -13.27 -9.44 -3.19
CA GLN A 73 -14.47 -9.81 -3.95
C GLN A 73 -15.58 -10.35 -3.04
N GLN A 74 -15.23 -11.17 -2.04
CA GLN A 74 -16.21 -11.66 -1.06
C GLN A 74 -16.87 -10.51 -0.29
N ARG A 75 -16.07 -9.55 0.22
CA ARG A 75 -16.58 -8.38 0.93
C ARG A 75 -17.44 -7.48 0.04
N TYR A 76 -17.04 -7.32 -1.22
CA TYR A 76 -17.79 -6.54 -2.20
C TYR A 76 -19.17 -7.16 -2.47
N GLN A 77 -19.22 -8.47 -2.72
CA GLN A 77 -20.49 -9.18 -2.91
C GLN A 77 -21.37 -9.14 -1.65
N GLN A 78 -20.77 -9.19 -0.46
CA GLN A 78 -21.50 -9.03 0.80
C GLN A 78 -22.08 -7.62 0.94
N ALA A 79 -21.33 -6.58 0.55
CA ALA A 79 -21.82 -5.20 0.55
C ALA A 79 -23.01 -5.03 -0.41
N VAL A 80 -22.88 -5.49 -1.66
CA VAL A 80 -23.96 -5.43 -2.66
C VAL A 80 -25.21 -6.14 -2.15
N LYS A 81 -25.08 -7.35 -1.57
CA LYS A 81 -26.21 -8.06 -0.95
C LYS A 81 -26.85 -7.25 0.17
N THR A 82 -26.04 -6.62 1.02
CA THR A 82 -26.53 -5.79 2.13
C THR A 82 -27.34 -4.60 1.61
N PHE A 83 -26.84 -3.91 0.59
CA PHE A 83 -27.55 -2.81 -0.06
C PHE A 83 -28.80 -3.26 -0.82
N ASN A 84 -28.84 -4.49 -1.34
CA ASN A 84 -30.04 -5.02 -2.00
C ASN A 84 -31.12 -5.49 -1.01
N ASN A 85 -30.72 -5.93 0.20
CA ASN A 85 -31.65 -6.40 1.23
C ASN A 85 -32.44 -5.26 1.89
N LYS A 86 -32.00 -4.01 1.75
CA LYS A 86 -32.70 -2.81 2.22
C LYS A 86 -32.75 -1.80 1.08
N PRO A 87 -33.93 -1.34 0.62
CA PRO A 87 -34.01 -0.38 -0.49
C PRO A 87 -33.13 0.84 -0.21
N VAL A 88 -32.16 1.08 -1.08
CA VAL A 88 -31.30 2.25 -1.01
C VAL A 88 -32.10 3.47 -1.45
N THR A 89 -32.06 4.55 -0.68
CA THR A 89 -32.79 5.78 -1.01
C THR A 89 -31.89 6.77 -1.74
N LYS A 90 -32.50 7.75 -2.43
CA LYS A 90 -31.76 8.86 -3.03
C LYS A 90 -30.93 9.63 -2.00
N ALA A 91 -31.41 9.74 -0.76
CA ALA A 91 -30.67 10.38 0.32
C ALA A 91 -29.37 9.62 0.66
N ASP A 92 -29.44 8.29 0.72
CA ASP A 92 -28.27 7.44 0.98
C ASP A 92 -27.22 7.58 -0.14
N CYS A 93 -27.66 7.58 -1.41
CA CYS A 93 -26.77 7.73 -2.56
C CYS A 93 -26.17 9.14 -2.67
N ASN A 94 -26.92 10.18 -2.28
CA ASN A 94 -26.41 11.55 -2.19
C ASN A 94 -25.36 11.67 -1.09
N GLN A 95 -25.56 11.01 0.05
CA GLN A 95 -24.57 10.97 1.13
C GLN A 95 -23.29 10.26 0.66
N LEU A 96 -23.42 9.10 0.00
CA LEU A 96 -22.28 8.39 -0.58
C LEU A 96 -21.55 9.25 -1.64
N SER A 97 -22.29 9.99 -2.45
CA SER A 97 -21.72 10.94 -3.42
C SER A 97 -20.87 12.00 -2.72
N ALA A 98 -21.38 12.60 -1.64
CA ALA A 98 -20.64 13.57 -0.85
C ALA A 98 -19.40 12.95 -0.19
N ASP A 99 -19.49 11.70 0.29
CA ASP A 99 -18.36 10.96 0.84
C ASP A 99 -17.26 10.72 -0.20
N ILE A 100 -17.62 10.34 -1.42
CA ILE A 100 -16.67 10.17 -2.53
C ILE A 100 -15.92 11.48 -2.80
N TYR A 101 -16.63 12.62 -2.84
CA TYR A 101 -15.99 13.93 -3.03
C TYR A 101 -15.03 14.28 -1.90
N ARG A 102 -15.45 14.09 -0.64
CA ARG A 102 -14.59 14.35 0.53
C ARG A 102 -13.33 13.47 0.51
N GLN A 103 -13.51 12.18 0.25
CA GLN A 103 -12.41 11.23 0.21
C GLN A 103 -11.45 11.52 -0.94
N ASN A 104 -11.95 11.87 -2.13
CA ASN A 104 -11.07 12.26 -3.25
C ASN A 104 -10.22 13.49 -2.93
N GLN A 105 -10.75 14.47 -2.19
CA GLN A 105 -9.96 15.62 -1.74
C GLN A 105 -8.92 15.23 -0.68
N ALA A 106 -9.31 14.39 0.29
CA ALA A 106 -8.42 13.92 1.36
C ALA A 106 -7.31 12.99 0.85
N LEU A 107 -7.55 12.24 -0.22
CA LEU A 107 -6.60 11.26 -0.74
C LEU A 107 -5.28 11.90 -1.20
N ALA A 108 -5.33 13.14 -1.71
CA ALA A 108 -4.14 13.85 -2.19
C ALA A 108 -3.09 14.03 -1.09
N SER A 109 -3.51 14.40 0.13
CA SER A 109 -2.61 14.55 1.27
C SER A 109 -2.14 13.20 1.83
N VAL A 110 -3.02 12.19 1.86
CA VAL A 110 -2.66 10.82 2.29
C VAL A 110 -1.61 10.20 1.36
N TYR A 111 -1.74 10.40 0.04
CA TYR A 111 -0.74 9.95 -0.92
C TYR A 111 0.63 10.61 -0.70
N GLN A 112 0.66 11.93 -0.48
CA GLN A 112 1.91 12.65 -0.20
C GLN A 112 2.55 12.16 1.10
N GLN A 113 1.77 12.05 2.19
CA GLN A 113 2.28 11.60 3.47
C GLN A 113 2.82 10.17 3.39
N ARG A 114 2.13 9.26 2.69
CA ARG A 114 2.58 7.87 2.53
C ARG A 114 3.80 7.75 1.63
N GLN A 115 3.95 8.59 0.60
CA GLN A 115 5.20 8.63 -0.18
C GLN A 115 6.38 9.10 0.67
N GLN A 116 6.16 10.08 1.55
CA GLN A 116 7.18 10.53 2.50
C GLN A 116 7.54 9.43 3.50
N GLU A 117 6.56 8.77 4.13
CA GLU A 117 6.81 7.63 5.03
C GLU A 117 7.53 6.47 4.31
N GLN A 118 7.24 6.24 3.03
CA GLN A 118 7.94 5.25 2.21
C GLN A 118 9.40 5.64 1.96
N GLN A 119 9.68 6.92 1.67
CA GLN A 119 11.04 7.43 1.54
C GLN A 119 11.80 7.36 2.88
N GLU A 120 11.16 7.76 3.98
CA GLU A 120 11.77 7.71 5.31
C GLU A 120 12.12 6.28 5.73
N ARG A 121 11.23 5.29 5.50
CA ARG A 121 11.56 3.88 5.77
C ARG A 121 12.72 3.38 4.91
N GLN A 122 12.82 3.81 3.66
CA GLN A 122 13.98 3.49 2.83
C GLN A 122 15.27 4.09 3.39
N ILE A 123 15.25 5.38 3.75
CA ILE A 123 16.40 6.07 4.36
C ILE A 123 16.80 5.40 5.68
N GLN A 124 15.83 5.02 6.52
CA GLN A 124 16.06 4.31 7.77
C GLN A 124 16.75 2.96 7.52
N SER A 125 16.23 2.17 6.57
CA SER A 125 16.81 0.87 6.22
C SER A 125 18.24 0.98 5.67
N LEU A 126 18.54 2.04 4.91
CA LEU A 126 19.88 2.35 4.42
C LEU A 126 20.80 2.75 5.58
N ASN A 127 20.33 3.59 6.50
CA ASN A 127 21.10 3.99 7.67
C ASN A 127 21.42 2.81 8.60
N ASP A 128 20.49 1.88 8.79
CA ASP A 128 20.70 0.68 9.60
C ASP A 128 21.70 -0.29 8.92
N ALA A 129 21.66 -0.40 7.58
CA ALA A 129 22.65 -1.16 6.82
C ALA A 129 24.06 -0.55 6.90
N VAL A 130 24.17 0.79 6.91
CA VAL A 130 25.44 1.51 7.04
C VAL A 130 25.97 1.50 8.48
N ARG A 131 25.10 1.43 9.49
CA ARG A 131 25.46 1.38 10.91
C ARG A 131 25.70 -0.03 11.45
N ALA A 132 25.59 -1.06 10.63
CA ALA A 132 25.94 -2.42 11.04
C ALA A 132 27.37 -2.43 11.63
N PRO A 133 27.59 -3.06 12.81
CA PRO A 133 28.87 -3.00 13.48
C PRO A 133 29.93 -3.68 12.60
N VAL A 134 30.88 -2.87 12.13
CA VAL A 134 32.05 -3.33 11.38
C VAL A 134 32.81 -4.31 12.28
N GLN A 135 32.80 -5.60 11.94
CA GLN A 135 33.51 -6.59 12.73
C GLN A 135 35.00 -6.35 12.54
N THR A 136 35.67 -5.92 13.60
CA THR A 136 37.12 -5.73 13.58
C THR A 136 37.78 -6.93 14.25
N ASN A 137 38.41 -7.78 13.44
CA ASN A 137 39.20 -8.90 13.94
C ASN A 137 40.66 -8.48 14.04
N CYS A 138 41.21 -8.53 15.25
CA CYS A 138 42.63 -8.29 15.49
C CYS A 138 43.34 -9.61 15.78
N THR A 139 44.41 -9.90 15.04
CA THR A 139 45.26 -11.07 15.26
C THR A 139 46.68 -10.62 15.60
N ARG A 140 47.27 -11.23 16.63
CA ARG A 140 48.64 -10.91 17.10
C ARG A 140 49.65 -11.86 16.46
N TYR A 141 50.65 -11.29 15.79
CA TYR A 141 51.78 -12.01 15.21
C TYR A 141 53.06 -11.57 15.93
N GLY A 142 53.53 -12.40 16.86
CA GLY A 142 54.67 -12.07 17.72
C GLY A 142 54.41 -10.79 18.54
N ASN A 143 55.30 -9.80 18.39
CA ASN A 143 55.17 -8.51 19.09
C ASN A 143 54.28 -7.49 18.38
N SER A 144 53.73 -7.83 17.21
CA SER A 144 52.87 -6.94 16.42
C SER A 144 51.41 -7.38 16.43
N VAL A 145 50.48 -6.43 16.40
CA VAL A 145 49.03 -6.68 16.29
C VAL A 145 48.55 -6.10 14.97
N SER A 146 47.84 -6.91 14.19
CA SER A 146 47.20 -6.48 12.95
C SER A 146 45.68 -6.62 13.09
N CYS A 147 44.95 -5.56 12.73
CA CYS A 147 43.49 -5.53 12.76
C CYS A 147 42.93 -5.38 11.35
N THR A 148 41.87 -6.13 11.05
CA THR A 148 41.13 -6.00 9.80
C THR A 148 39.65 -5.85 10.12
N SER A 149 39.06 -4.82 9.52
CA SER A 149 37.66 -4.44 9.65
C SER A 149 36.93 -4.83 8.35
N TYR A 150 35.76 -5.45 8.46
CA TYR A 150 34.91 -5.89 7.33
C TYR A 150 33.54 -5.23 7.38
#